data_AF-A0A397CJN2-F1
#
_entry.id   AF-A0A397CJN2-F1
#
_cell.length_a   1.000
_cell.length_b   1.000
_cell.length_c   1.000
_cell.angle_alpha   90.00
_cell.angle_beta   90.00
_cell.angle_gamma   90.00
#
_symmetry.space_group_name_H-M   'P 1'
#
loop_
_entity.id
_entity.type
_entity.pdbx_description
1 polymer ?
#
loop_
_entity_poly.entity_id
_entity_poly.type
_entity_poly.pdbx_seq_one_letter_code
_entity_poly.pdbx_strand_id
1 'polypeptide(L)'
;MPTIPSLVQAAAHPSAPSTFSIAQLNILASNLAKPDRFPYVHPPLLDWAIRKEILVRQLASLQADVLCLEELSDYWTFFRPTFLALGYDSVYVKRPSGHVSEWSGEKKMDGCGLFFKQSKFRLKEVESVNFSDEHDRVALLVLLQEIATNQLVLVGTTHLWWNSSKIDHQMKQLVELHREMADLTEFIHAKYTEDLPAGRTVPVVVCGDFNNSPSSQLYKYMENSFLRPDWTMKSAYADYRIADGTADTGSNEPLHTTVNFRRCWAIDYIWYSSEHVRPLSLLEIPSEAELRSEDGPAGWQDKSLGNLPADTTTTNQNGIPNSVHGSDHVPLLATFAFTS
;
A
#
# COMPACT_ATOMS: atom_id res chain seq x y z
N MET A 1 -32.25 -6.28 7.76
CA MET A 1 -31.02 -5.93 7.03
C MET A 1 -30.55 -4.60 7.57
N PRO A 2 -29.36 -4.51 8.18
CA PRO A 2 -28.83 -3.22 8.59
C PRO A 2 -28.53 -2.42 7.32
N THR A 3 -29.09 -1.22 7.24
CA THR A 3 -28.72 -0.21 6.24
C THR A 3 -27.28 0.20 6.49
N ILE A 4 -26.42 -0.08 5.50
CA ILE A 4 -24.98 0.11 5.56
C ILE A 4 -24.67 1.58 5.25
N PRO A 5 -23.95 2.32 6.13
CA PRO A 5 -23.52 3.68 5.84
C PRO A 5 -22.65 3.73 4.59
N SER A 6 -22.83 4.75 3.74
CA SER A 6 -21.99 4.97 2.57
C SER A 6 -20.56 5.29 3.02
N LEU A 7 -19.67 4.30 2.95
CA LEU A 7 -18.26 4.48 3.23
C LEU A 7 -17.55 5.07 2.03
N VAL A 8 -16.73 6.08 2.35
CA VAL A 8 -15.75 6.77 1.53
C VAL A 8 -16.38 7.48 0.32
N GLN A 9 -16.56 8.79 0.47
CA GLN A 9 -16.77 9.70 -0.64
C GLN A 9 -15.43 9.77 -1.41
N ALA A 10 -15.11 8.70 -2.16
CA ALA A 10 -14.04 8.71 -3.12
C ALA A 10 -14.30 9.94 -4.01
N ALA A 11 -13.31 10.84 -4.09
CA ALA A 11 -13.33 11.91 -5.06
C ALA A 11 -13.29 11.26 -6.45
N ALA A 12 -14.46 10.85 -6.93
CA ALA A 12 -14.64 10.07 -8.13
C ALA A 12 -14.43 10.99 -9.32
N HIS A 13 -13.23 10.97 -9.88
CA HIS A 13 -13.04 11.34 -11.27
C HIS A 13 -12.11 10.32 -11.92
N PRO A 14 -12.53 9.59 -12.97
CA PRO A 14 -11.58 8.88 -13.81
C PRO A 14 -10.52 9.90 -14.25
N SER A 15 -9.25 9.62 -13.97
CA SER A 15 -8.21 10.64 -14.14
C SER A 15 -8.15 11.05 -15.61
N ALA A 16 -8.22 12.35 -15.86
CA ALA A 16 -8.16 12.94 -17.19
C ALA A 16 -6.85 12.55 -17.92
N PRO A 17 -6.76 12.73 -19.25
CA PRO A 17 -5.49 12.58 -19.97
C PRO A 17 -4.35 13.36 -19.27
N SER A 18 -3.16 12.77 -19.19
CA SER A 18 -1.98 13.34 -18.49
C SER A 18 -2.09 13.36 -16.96
N THR A 19 -3.05 12.65 -16.39
CA THR A 19 -3.12 12.36 -14.95
C THR A 19 -3.30 10.87 -14.74
N PHE A 20 -2.93 10.34 -13.58
CA PHE A 20 -3.20 8.95 -13.22
C PHE A 20 -3.30 8.79 -11.71
N SER A 21 -4.10 7.83 -11.26
CA SER A 21 -4.23 7.53 -9.84
C SER A 21 -3.60 6.20 -9.48
N ILE A 22 -2.92 6.16 -8.34
CA ILE A 22 -2.31 4.95 -7.77
C ILE A 22 -2.87 4.75 -6.37
N ALA A 23 -3.46 3.58 -6.13
CA ALA A 23 -3.76 3.12 -4.78
C ALA A 23 -2.74 2.09 -4.32
N GLN A 24 -2.50 2.04 -3.02
CA GLN A 24 -1.65 1.05 -2.37
C GLN A 24 -2.37 0.49 -1.14
N LEU A 25 -2.26 -0.83 -0.92
CA LEU A 25 -2.81 -1.51 0.25
C LEU A 25 -2.09 -2.83 0.55
N ASN A 26 -1.56 -2.98 1.76
CA ASN A 26 -1.27 -4.30 2.32
C ASN A 26 -2.60 -4.97 2.66
N ILE A 27 -2.90 -6.11 2.04
CA ILE A 27 -4.23 -6.73 2.14
C ILE A 27 -4.40 -7.71 3.30
N LEU A 28 -3.38 -7.90 4.14
CA LEU A 28 -3.31 -8.91 5.20
C LEU A 28 -3.56 -10.32 4.65
N ALA A 29 -2.46 -11.06 4.40
CA ALA A 29 -2.48 -12.35 3.73
C ALA A 29 -3.51 -13.32 4.34
N SER A 30 -3.99 -14.23 3.49
CA SER A 30 -5.05 -15.20 3.81
C SER A 30 -4.82 -15.96 5.12
N ASN A 31 -3.56 -16.24 5.47
CA ASN A 31 -3.16 -17.01 6.63
C ASN A 31 -2.63 -16.20 7.83
N LEU A 32 -2.72 -14.86 7.82
CA LEU A 32 -2.22 -14.03 8.94
C LEU A 32 -3.32 -13.54 9.89
N ALA A 33 -4.57 -13.44 9.42
CA ALA A 33 -5.72 -13.05 10.22
C ALA A 33 -6.17 -14.18 11.15
N LYS A 34 -5.54 -14.33 12.32
CA LYS A 34 -5.82 -15.37 13.31
C LYS A 34 -6.49 -14.80 14.57
N PRO A 35 -7.41 -15.54 15.23
CA PRO A 35 -8.14 -15.04 16.41
C PRO A 35 -7.26 -14.63 17.59
N ASP A 36 -6.10 -15.25 17.79
CA ASP A 36 -5.15 -14.90 18.85
C ASP A 36 -4.39 -13.60 18.57
N ARG A 37 -4.34 -13.18 17.30
CA ARG A 37 -3.71 -11.95 16.83
C ARG A 37 -4.69 -10.80 16.65
N PHE A 38 -5.92 -11.14 16.28
CA PHE A 38 -7.04 -10.22 16.09
C PHE A 38 -8.22 -10.57 17.02
N PRO A 39 -8.00 -10.63 18.35
CA PRO A 39 -9.01 -11.11 19.31
C PRO A 39 -10.21 -10.16 19.46
N TYR A 40 -10.06 -8.91 18.99
CA TYR A 40 -11.10 -7.89 18.95
C TYR A 40 -12.04 -8.03 17.75
N VAL A 41 -11.78 -8.96 16.83
CA VAL A 41 -12.54 -9.11 15.58
C VAL A 41 -13.52 -10.28 15.72
N HIS A 42 -14.76 -10.10 15.28
CA HIS A 42 -15.73 -11.19 15.22
C HIS A 42 -15.21 -12.34 14.33
N PRO A 43 -15.21 -13.61 14.80
CA PRO A 43 -14.57 -14.71 14.08
C PRO A 43 -14.96 -14.87 12.60
N PRO A 44 -16.23 -14.68 12.18
CA PRO A 44 -16.57 -14.72 10.76
C PRO A 44 -15.83 -13.68 9.90
N LEU A 45 -15.50 -12.52 10.46
CA LEU A 45 -14.78 -11.47 9.75
C LEU A 45 -13.28 -11.74 9.61
N LEU A 46 -12.75 -12.75 10.31
CA LEU A 46 -11.38 -13.23 10.09
C LEU A 46 -11.30 -14.26 8.94
N ASP A 47 -12.43 -14.88 8.59
CA ASP A 47 -12.51 -15.85 7.50
C ASP A 47 -12.09 -15.19 6.18
N TRP A 48 -11.11 -15.81 5.52
CA TRP A 48 -10.56 -15.30 4.27
C TRP A 48 -11.61 -15.18 3.17
N ALA A 49 -12.60 -16.07 3.12
CA ALA A 49 -13.70 -16.01 2.15
C ALA A 49 -14.55 -14.75 2.32
N ILE A 50 -14.67 -14.23 3.55
CA ILE A 50 -15.38 -13.00 3.85
C ILE A 50 -14.47 -11.78 3.63
N ARG A 51 -13.24 -11.80 4.17
CA ARG A 51 -12.30 -10.67 4.05
C ARG A 51 -11.98 -10.30 2.61
N LYS A 52 -11.73 -11.28 1.74
CA LYS A 52 -11.39 -11.00 0.33
C LYS A 52 -12.53 -10.32 -0.43
N GLU A 53 -13.78 -10.58 -0.06
CA GLU A 53 -14.96 -9.89 -0.63
C GLU A 53 -15.10 -8.45 -0.10
N ILE A 54 -14.70 -8.20 1.14
CA ILE A 54 -14.60 -6.83 1.69
C ILE A 54 -13.49 -6.07 0.95
N LEU A 55 -12.30 -6.67 0.83
CA LEU A 55 -11.14 -6.09 0.14
C LEU A 55 -11.46 -5.73 -1.31
N VAL A 56 -12.09 -6.63 -2.08
CA VAL A 56 -12.48 -6.34 -3.48
C VAL A 56 -13.46 -5.17 -3.55
N ARG A 57 -14.45 -5.09 -2.65
CA ARG A 57 -15.37 -3.95 -2.61
C ARG A 57 -14.65 -2.63 -2.31
N GLN A 58 -13.75 -2.63 -1.32
CA GLN A 58 -12.95 -1.46 -0.98
C GLN A 58 -12.10 -1.01 -2.18
N LEU A 59 -11.29 -1.90 -2.72
CA LEU A 59 -10.39 -1.61 -3.84
C LEU A 59 -11.15 -1.18 -5.11
N ALA A 60 -12.27 -1.84 -5.42
CA ALA A 60 -13.10 -1.46 -6.56
C ALA A 60 -13.73 -0.07 -6.40
N SER A 61 -14.11 0.33 -5.19
CA SER A 61 -14.67 1.67 -4.94
C SER A 61 -13.66 2.80 -5.13
N LEU A 62 -12.35 2.53 -5.00
CA LEU A 62 -11.30 3.52 -5.23
C LEU A 62 -11.23 3.96 -6.70
N GLN A 63 -11.64 3.08 -7.64
CA GLN A 63 -11.57 3.33 -9.08
C GLN A 63 -10.17 3.80 -9.55
N ALA A 64 -9.10 3.39 -8.85
CA ALA A 64 -7.74 3.83 -9.14
C ALA A 64 -7.26 3.30 -10.50
N ASP A 65 -6.40 4.04 -11.20
CA ASP A 65 -5.88 3.58 -12.49
C ASP A 65 -4.83 2.47 -12.32
N VAL A 66 -4.09 2.49 -11.20
CA VAL A 66 -3.14 1.45 -10.77
C VAL A 66 -3.41 1.07 -9.32
N LEU A 67 -3.33 -0.22 -8.99
CA LEU A 67 -3.40 -0.77 -7.62
C LEU A 67 -2.10 -1.53 -7.32
N CYS A 68 -1.42 -1.15 -6.25
CA CYS A 68 -0.26 -1.84 -5.69
C CYS A 68 -0.69 -2.59 -4.43
N LEU A 69 -0.58 -3.92 -4.42
CA LEU A 69 -1.05 -4.76 -3.32
C LEU A 69 0.09 -5.60 -2.73
N GLU A 70 0.34 -5.41 -1.44
CA GLU A 70 1.24 -6.24 -0.64
C GLU A 70 0.47 -7.38 0.04
N GLU A 71 1.18 -8.44 0.43
CA GLU A 71 0.58 -9.64 1.06
C GLU A 71 -0.52 -10.32 0.22
N LEU A 72 -0.39 -10.19 -1.11
CA LEU A 72 -1.39 -10.67 -2.05
C LEU A 72 -1.41 -12.21 -2.12
N SER A 73 -2.34 -12.81 -1.38
CA SER A 73 -2.74 -14.21 -1.46
C SER A 73 -3.77 -14.42 -2.57
N ASP A 74 -3.96 -15.67 -3.03
CA ASP A 74 -5.00 -16.05 -4.01
C ASP A 74 -4.98 -15.21 -5.31
N TYR A 75 -3.81 -14.77 -5.75
CA TYR A 75 -3.66 -13.99 -6.97
C TYR A 75 -4.31 -14.68 -8.18
N TRP A 76 -3.93 -15.93 -8.46
CA TRP A 76 -4.40 -16.65 -9.65
C TRP A 76 -5.86 -17.10 -9.56
N THR A 77 -6.31 -17.48 -8.37
CA THR A 77 -7.61 -18.11 -8.14
C THR A 77 -8.73 -17.12 -7.88
N PHE A 78 -8.40 -15.90 -7.42
CA PHE A 78 -9.40 -14.91 -7.03
C PHE A 78 -9.07 -13.50 -7.55
N PHE A 79 -7.98 -12.87 -7.09
CA PHE A 79 -7.77 -11.44 -7.38
C PHE A 79 -7.58 -11.14 -8.86
N ARG A 80 -6.76 -11.92 -9.58
CA ARG A 80 -6.55 -11.73 -11.02
C ARG A 80 -7.86 -11.85 -11.83
N PRO A 81 -8.63 -12.96 -11.77
CA PRO A 81 -9.88 -13.04 -12.53
C PRO A 81 -10.91 -11.99 -12.11
N THR A 82 -10.99 -11.65 -10.82
CA THR A 82 -11.93 -10.63 -10.33
C THR A 82 -11.59 -9.23 -10.87
N PHE A 83 -10.32 -8.80 -10.78
CA PHE A 83 -9.91 -7.48 -11.29
C PHE A 83 -9.84 -7.43 -12.82
N LEU A 84 -9.60 -8.56 -13.49
CA LEU A 84 -9.75 -8.67 -14.94
C LEU A 84 -11.18 -8.37 -15.39
N ALA A 85 -12.18 -8.91 -14.69
CA ALA A 85 -13.59 -8.60 -14.94
C ALA A 85 -13.94 -7.11 -14.67
N LEU A 86 -13.14 -6.42 -13.85
CA LEU A 86 -13.25 -4.99 -13.58
C LEU A 86 -12.43 -4.11 -14.56
N GLY A 87 -11.80 -4.70 -15.58
CA GLY A 87 -11.06 -3.98 -16.63
C GLY A 87 -9.58 -3.72 -16.33
N TYR A 88 -9.01 -4.40 -15.33
CA TYR A 88 -7.58 -4.35 -15.03
C TYR A 88 -6.83 -5.49 -15.72
N ASP A 89 -5.60 -5.25 -16.14
CA ASP A 89 -4.60 -6.32 -16.27
C ASP A 89 -3.69 -6.29 -15.05
N SER A 90 -2.88 -7.32 -14.86
CA SER A 90 -2.05 -7.42 -13.66
C SER A 90 -0.79 -8.25 -13.80
N VAL A 91 0.18 -7.90 -12.97
CA VAL A 91 1.44 -8.61 -12.79
C VAL A 91 1.58 -8.97 -11.31
N TYR A 92 2.23 -10.09 -11.02
CA TYR A 92 2.41 -10.59 -9.67
C TYR A 92 3.75 -11.29 -9.51
N VAL A 93 4.42 -11.02 -8.39
CA VAL A 93 5.56 -11.81 -7.93
C VAL A 93 5.18 -12.48 -6.62
N LYS A 94 5.27 -13.81 -6.59
CA LYS A 94 5.13 -14.57 -5.36
C LYS A 94 6.43 -14.50 -4.58
N ARG A 95 6.36 -14.43 -3.24
CA ARG A 95 7.53 -14.72 -2.41
C ARG A 95 8.10 -16.11 -2.75
N PRO A 96 9.43 -16.30 -2.71
CA PRO A 96 10.07 -17.61 -2.93
C PRO A 96 9.51 -18.77 -2.07
N SER A 97 8.92 -18.46 -0.91
CA SER A 97 8.36 -19.46 0.02
C SER A 97 9.39 -20.51 0.49
N GLY A 98 10.66 -20.11 0.56
CA GLY A 98 11.75 -20.94 1.11
C GLY A 98 11.61 -21.13 2.61
N HIS A 99 11.02 -20.16 3.30
CA HIS A 99 10.89 -20.09 4.74
C HIS A 99 9.42 -20.14 5.20
N VAL A 100 9.21 -20.64 6.42
CA VAL A 100 7.92 -20.66 7.09
C VAL A 100 7.72 -19.32 7.81
N SER A 101 6.50 -18.79 7.79
CA SER A 101 6.13 -17.62 8.57
C SER A 101 6.12 -17.97 10.05
N GLU A 102 6.88 -17.25 10.86
CA GLU A 102 6.83 -17.37 12.33
C GLU A 102 5.46 -16.96 12.88
N TRP A 103 4.71 -16.14 12.13
CA TRP A 103 3.40 -15.65 12.52
C TRP A 103 2.30 -16.71 12.36
N SER A 104 2.26 -17.38 11.20
CA SER A 104 1.22 -18.36 10.88
C SER A 104 1.64 -19.83 11.06
N GLY A 105 2.94 -20.11 11.15
CA GLY A 105 3.47 -21.47 11.15
C GLY A 105 3.40 -22.17 9.78
N GLU A 106 3.03 -21.44 8.73
CA GLU A 106 2.84 -21.96 7.37
C GLU A 106 3.83 -21.31 6.39
N LYS A 107 4.08 -21.95 5.25
CA LYS A 107 4.82 -21.31 4.16
C LYS A 107 4.06 -20.06 3.69
N LYS A 108 4.81 -19.00 3.40
CA LYS A 108 4.27 -17.76 2.83
C LYS A 108 3.73 -18.06 1.43
N MET A 109 2.44 -17.81 1.21
CA MET A 109 1.78 -18.05 -0.08
C MET A 109 1.41 -16.74 -0.78
N ASP A 110 1.78 -15.61 -0.17
CA ASP A 110 1.56 -14.26 -0.62
C ASP A 110 2.71 -13.72 -1.47
N GLY A 111 2.55 -12.48 -1.92
CA GLY A 111 3.50 -11.76 -2.77
C GLY A 111 3.10 -10.30 -2.95
N CYS A 112 3.69 -9.65 -3.94
CA CYS A 112 3.28 -8.30 -4.36
C CYS A 112 2.61 -8.37 -5.73
N GLY A 113 1.50 -7.67 -5.91
CA GLY A 113 0.78 -7.57 -7.18
C GLY A 113 0.54 -6.13 -7.58
N LEU A 114 0.58 -5.90 -8.89
CA LEU A 114 0.29 -4.60 -9.49
C LEU A 114 -0.77 -4.77 -10.57
N PHE A 115 -1.89 -4.08 -10.41
CA PHE A 115 -3.04 -4.10 -11.31
C PHE A 115 -3.17 -2.73 -11.98
N PHE A 116 -3.46 -2.68 -13.28
CA PHE A 116 -3.60 -1.41 -14.01
C PHE A 116 -4.75 -1.48 -15.02
N LYS A 117 -5.50 -0.38 -15.17
CA LYS A 117 -6.62 -0.33 -16.12
C LYS A 117 -6.14 -0.49 -17.55
N GLN A 118 -6.66 -1.51 -18.24
CA GLN A 118 -6.34 -1.80 -19.65
C GLN A 118 -6.76 -0.66 -20.59
N SER A 119 -7.78 0.09 -20.20
CA SER A 119 -8.27 1.24 -20.97
C SER A 119 -7.30 2.43 -20.93
N LYS A 120 -6.33 2.45 -20.01
CA LYS A 120 -5.43 3.59 -19.79
C LYS A 120 -3.96 3.25 -19.97
N PHE A 121 -3.53 2.07 -19.56
CA PHE A 121 -2.11 1.69 -19.57
C PHE A 121 -1.83 0.46 -20.42
N ARG A 122 -0.68 0.50 -21.08
CA ARG A 122 -0.03 -0.68 -21.68
C ARG A 122 1.18 -1.07 -20.84
N LEU A 123 1.31 -2.35 -20.57
CA LEU A 123 2.51 -2.92 -19.97
C LEU A 123 3.68 -2.86 -20.95
N LYS A 124 4.87 -2.45 -20.46
CA LYS A 124 6.10 -2.39 -21.26
C LYS A 124 7.19 -3.30 -20.72
N GLU A 125 7.49 -3.20 -19.44
CA GLU A 125 8.53 -3.99 -18.77
C GLU A 125 8.02 -4.48 -17.42
N VAL A 126 8.55 -5.61 -16.99
CA VAL A 126 8.35 -6.18 -15.67
C VAL A 126 9.70 -6.64 -15.16
N GLU A 127 10.03 -6.25 -13.95
CA GLU A 127 11.17 -6.79 -13.22
C GLU A 127 10.71 -7.22 -11.82
N SER A 128 11.25 -8.32 -11.32
CA SER A 128 10.91 -8.83 -10.00
C SER A 128 12.17 -9.05 -9.18
N VAL A 129 12.25 -8.41 -8.02
CA VAL A 129 13.40 -8.51 -7.13
C VAL A 129 13.09 -9.52 -6.04
N ASN A 130 13.92 -10.54 -5.91
CA ASN A 130 13.97 -11.39 -4.72
C ASN A 130 15.12 -10.89 -3.85
N PHE A 131 14.80 -10.23 -2.73
CA PHE A 131 15.84 -9.71 -1.86
C PHE A 131 16.66 -10.84 -1.26
N SER A 132 17.95 -10.58 -1.07
CA SER A 132 18.87 -11.47 -0.38
C SER A 132 18.66 -11.41 1.13
N ASP A 133 17.51 -11.91 1.58
CA ASP A 133 17.11 -11.94 2.98
C ASP A 133 16.62 -13.33 3.45
N GLU A 134 16.45 -13.48 4.76
CA GLU A 134 16.04 -14.74 5.39
C GLU A 134 14.52 -14.97 5.35
N HIS A 135 13.77 -14.09 4.67
CA HIS A 135 12.31 -14.03 4.81
C HIS A 135 11.56 -13.87 3.50
N ASP A 136 12.22 -14.22 2.39
CA ASP A 136 11.63 -14.32 1.06
C ASP A 136 10.91 -13.01 0.69
N ARG A 137 11.53 -11.87 0.97
CA ARG A 137 10.95 -10.55 0.66
C ARG A 137 11.18 -10.23 -0.81
N VAL A 138 10.21 -9.56 -1.41
CA VAL A 138 10.19 -9.32 -2.85
C VAL A 138 9.76 -7.89 -3.15
N ALA A 139 10.15 -7.40 -4.31
CA ALA A 139 9.58 -6.21 -4.94
C ALA A 139 9.18 -6.51 -6.38
N LEU A 140 8.18 -5.78 -6.87
CA LEU A 140 7.71 -5.85 -8.25
C LEU A 140 7.83 -4.46 -8.88
N LEU A 141 8.50 -4.37 -10.02
CA LEU A 141 8.70 -3.15 -10.79
C LEU A 141 8.02 -3.30 -12.15
N VAL A 142 7.18 -2.34 -12.52
CA VAL A 142 6.37 -2.41 -13.74
C VAL A 142 6.44 -1.08 -14.48
N LEU A 143 6.94 -1.11 -15.71
CA LEU A 143 6.89 0.04 -16.61
C LEU A 143 5.54 0.05 -17.33
N LEU A 144 4.79 1.13 -17.15
CA LEU A 144 3.51 1.37 -17.79
C LEU A 144 3.60 2.54 -18.78
N GLN A 145 2.91 2.42 -19.92
CA GLN A 145 2.74 3.50 -20.89
C GLN A 145 1.27 3.94 -20.92
N GLU A 146 0.99 5.22 -20.64
CA GLU A 146 -0.35 5.79 -20.82
C GLU A 146 -0.71 5.81 -22.32
N ILE A 147 -1.85 5.23 -22.68
CA ILE A 147 -2.29 5.04 -24.07
C ILE A 147 -2.54 6.39 -24.75
N ALA A 148 -3.13 7.34 -24.03
CA ALA A 148 -3.58 8.61 -24.61
C ALA A 148 -2.41 9.55 -24.95
N THR A 149 -1.34 9.50 -24.18
CA THR A 149 -0.23 10.47 -24.22
C THR A 149 1.12 9.84 -24.60
N ASN A 150 1.18 8.50 -24.60
CA ASN A 150 2.41 7.70 -24.68
C ASN A 150 3.41 7.94 -23.54
N GLN A 151 3.02 8.65 -22.47
CA GLN A 151 3.89 8.90 -21.33
C GLN A 151 4.18 7.62 -20.56
N LEU A 152 5.45 7.43 -20.20
CA LEU A 152 5.91 6.30 -19.39
C LEU A 152 5.89 6.63 -17.90
N VAL A 153 5.65 5.63 -17.06
CA VAL A 153 5.84 5.67 -15.60
C VAL A 153 6.28 4.30 -15.09
N LEU A 154 7.37 4.28 -14.33
CA LEU A 154 7.84 3.09 -13.63
C LEU A 154 7.19 3.04 -12.25
N VAL A 155 6.41 1.99 -11.99
CA VAL A 155 5.72 1.79 -10.71
C VAL A 155 6.28 0.57 -10.01
N GLY A 156 6.74 0.75 -8.76
CA GLY A 156 7.21 -0.31 -7.88
C GLY A 156 6.24 -0.58 -6.72
N THR A 157 6.17 -1.82 -6.26
CA THR A 157 5.53 -2.20 -4.99
C THR A 157 6.44 -3.16 -4.22
N THR A 158 6.55 -2.97 -2.90
CA THR A 158 7.37 -3.80 -2.01
C THR A 158 6.76 -3.88 -0.62
N HIS A 159 7.14 -4.91 0.14
CA HIS A 159 6.80 -5.03 1.55
C HIS A 159 8.06 -5.37 2.34
N LEU A 160 8.61 -4.39 3.06
CA LEU A 160 9.87 -4.51 3.79
C LEU A 160 9.73 -5.26 5.11
N TRP A 161 10.85 -5.62 5.71
CA TRP A 161 10.91 -6.37 6.96
C TRP A 161 10.02 -5.78 8.07
N TRP A 162 9.22 -6.63 8.72
CA TRP A 162 8.11 -6.22 9.60
C TRP A 162 8.55 -5.61 10.93
N ASN A 163 9.72 -5.99 11.43
CA ASN A 163 10.20 -5.53 12.72
C ASN A 163 10.87 -4.17 12.56
N SER A 164 10.15 -3.10 12.89
CA SER A 164 10.63 -1.72 12.80
C SER A 164 11.91 -1.42 13.59
N SER A 165 12.24 -2.24 14.59
CA SER A 165 13.51 -2.13 15.35
C SER A 165 14.71 -2.73 14.61
N LYS A 166 14.48 -3.52 13.55
CA LYS A 166 15.51 -4.16 12.70
C LYS A 166 15.69 -3.37 11.42
N ILE A 167 16.00 -2.08 11.58
CA ILE A 167 16.15 -1.13 10.47
C ILE A 167 17.28 -1.52 9.50
N ASP A 168 18.28 -2.24 9.97
CA ASP A 168 19.38 -2.77 9.16
C ASP A 168 18.90 -3.82 8.15
N HIS A 169 17.92 -4.67 8.52
CA HIS A 169 17.28 -5.60 7.57
C HIS A 169 16.49 -4.84 6.52
N GLN A 170 15.70 -3.84 6.95
CA GLN A 170 14.94 -2.98 6.04
C GLN A 170 15.86 -2.20 5.09
N MET A 171 17.02 -1.73 5.57
CA MET A 171 17.97 -0.98 4.73
C MET A 171 18.67 -1.84 3.70
N LYS A 172 19.02 -3.08 4.03
CA LYS A 172 19.59 -4.01 3.04
C LYS A 172 18.63 -4.21 1.87
N GLN A 173 17.37 -4.51 2.16
CA GLN A 173 16.31 -4.63 1.14
C GLN A 173 16.15 -3.35 0.32
N LEU A 174 16.17 -2.19 0.97
CA LEU A 174 16.00 -0.91 0.27
C LEU A 174 17.21 -0.53 -0.60
N VAL A 175 18.43 -0.87 -0.19
CA VAL A 175 19.66 -0.68 -0.98
C VAL A 175 19.68 -1.63 -2.18
N GLU A 176 19.22 -2.87 -2.03
CA GLU A 176 19.04 -3.79 -3.14
C GLU A 176 18.00 -3.24 -4.12
N LEU A 177 16.83 -2.80 -3.64
CA LEU A 177 15.80 -2.18 -4.48
C LEU A 177 16.33 -0.94 -5.22
N HIS A 178 17.11 -0.10 -4.56
CA HIS A 178 17.75 1.06 -5.19
C HIS A 178 18.59 0.63 -6.40
N ARG A 179 19.49 -0.34 -6.22
CA ARG A 179 20.38 -0.81 -7.30
C ARG A 179 19.60 -1.36 -8.48
N GLU A 180 18.64 -2.24 -8.21
CA GLU A 180 17.80 -2.84 -9.26
C GLU A 180 16.98 -1.78 -10.01
N MET A 181 16.43 -0.79 -9.29
CA MET A 181 15.72 0.32 -9.92
C MET A 181 16.64 1.24 -10.73
N ALA A 182 17.87 1.49 -10.29
CA ALA A 182 18.84 2.29 -11.03
C ALA A 182 19.25 1.60 -12.34
N ASP A 183 19.56 0.30 -12.28
CA ASP A 183 19.90 -0.49 -13.48
C ASP A 183 18.71 -0.54 -14.46
N LEU A 184 17.49 -0.73 -13.93
CA LEU A 184 16.27 -0.75 -14.74
C LEU A 184 15.98 0.61 -15.37
N THR A 185 16.18 1.74 -14.66
CA THR A 185 15.94 3.07 -15.23
C THR A 185 16.96 3.43 -16.30
N GLU A 186 18.23 3.02 -16.15
CA GLU A 186 19.24 3.13 -17.22
C GLU A 186 18.84 2.32 -18.46
N PHE A 187 18.41 1.07 -18.27
CA PHE A 187 17.90 0.24 -19.35
C PHE A 187 16.70 0.87 -20.06
N ILE A 188 15.73 1.38 -19.29
CA ILE A 188 14.55 2.06 -19.83
C ILE A 188 14.97 3.29 -20.62
N HIS A 189 15.89 4.09 -20.11
CA HIS A 189 16.38 5.28 -20.81
C HIS A 189 17.00 4.91 -22.16
N ALA A 190 17.83 3.86 -22.21
CA ALA A 190 18.46 3.38 -23.44
C ALA A 190 17.47 2.78 -24.45
N LYS A 191 16.43 2.08 -23.97
CA LYS A 191 15.45 1.39 -24.83
C LYS A 191 14.34 2.31 -25.33
N TYR A 192 13.92 3.27 -24.52
CA TYR A 192 12.76 4.14 -24.76
C TYR A 192 13.16 5.61 -24.93
N THR A 193 14.38 5.88 -25.40
CA THR A 193 14.91 7.25 -25.56
C THR A 193 13.99 8.16 -26.38
N GLU A 194 13.33 7.63 -27.42
CA GLU A 194 12.42 8.40 -28.29
C GLU A 194 11.06 8.69 -27.62
N ASP A 195 10.63 7.85 -26.67
CA ASP A 195 9.38 8.02 -25.92
C ASP A 195 9.55 8.95 -24.70
N LEU A 196 10.79 9.15 -24.24
CA LEU A 196 11.11 10.06 -23.15
C LEU A 196 11.39 11.47 -23.70
N PRO A 197 10.89 12.54 -23.05
CA PRO A 197 11.28 13.90 -23.41
C PRO A 197 12.81 14.05 -23.33
N ALA A 198 13.40 14.75 -24.29
CA ALA A 198 14.85 14.91 -24.36
C ALA A 198 15.44 15.41 -23.03
N GLY A 199 16.37 14.63 -22.48
CA GLY A 199 17.04 14.94 -21.20
C GLY A 199 16.18 14.69 -19.95
N ARG A 200 14.98 14.11 -20.06
CA ARG A 200 14.19 13.67 -18.91
C ARG A 200 14.37 12.18 -18.65
N THR A 201 14.41 11.83 -17.37
CA THR A 201 14.36 10.45 -16.92
C THR A 201 12.91 9.98 -16.80
N VAL A 202 12.71 8.66 -16.67
CA VAL A 202 11.38 8.09 -16.50
C VAL A 202 10.80 8.51 -15.13
N PRO A 203 9.52 8.93 -15.05
CA PRO A 203 8.84 9.11 -13.77
C PRO A 203 8.82 7.82 -12.96
N VAL A 204 9.06 7.92 -11.65
CA VAL A 204 9.12 6.76 -10.74
C VAL A 204 8.11 6.95 -9.62
N VAL A 205 7.32 5.91 -9.35
CA VAL A 205 6.47 5.78 -8.15
C VAL A 205 6.82 4.49 -7.44
N VAL A 206 7.03 4.53 -6.12
CA VAL A 206 7.27 3.34 -5.28
C VAL A 206 6.26 3.29 -4.16
N CYS A 207 5.40 2.28 -4.22
CA CYS A 207 4.40 1.95 -3.21
C CYS A 207 4.92 0.89 -2.25
N GLY A 208 4.39 0.83 -1.04
CA GLY A 208 4.63 -0.32 -0.18
C GLY A 208 4.28 -0.14 1.28
N ASP A 209 4.32 -1.26 1.99
CA ASP A 209 4.44 -1.31 3.43
C ASP A 209 5.93 -1.34 3.81
N PHE A 210 6.42 -0.22 4.32
CA PHE A 210 7.82 -0.05 4.70
C PHE A 210 8.08 -0.43 6.16
N ASN A 211 7.04 -0.73 6.94
CA ASN A 211 7.12 -1.11 8.35
C ASN A 211 7.98 -0.17 9.22
N ASN A 212 8.01 1.13 8.88
CA ASN A 212 8.72 2.14 9.65
C ASN A 212 8.08 3.52 9.50
N SER A 213 8.25 4.36 10.51
CA SER A 213 7.56 5.65 10.63
C SER A 213 8.22 6.77 9.80
N PRO A 214 7.54 7.91 9.61
CA PRO A 214 8.13 9.08 8.94
C PRO A 214 9.38 9.64 9.63
N SER A 215 9.54 9.38 10.93
CA SER A 215 10.72 9.79 11.70
C SER A 215 11.95 8.87 11.54
N SER A 216 11.81 7.77 10.80
CA SER A 216 12.83 6.73 10.68
C SER A 216 14.02 7.12 9.80
N GLN A 217 15.13 6.39 9.92
CA GLN A 217 16.26 6.54 8.99
C GLN A 217 15.90 6.03 7.59
N LEU A 218 14.93 5.11 7.49
CA LEU A 218 14.42 4.61 6.21
C LEU A 218 13.79 5.73 5.40
N TYR A 219 12.87 6.47 6.04
CA TYR A 219 12.18 7.58 5.41
C TYR A 219 13.17 8.64 4.94
N LYS A 220 14.17 8.97 5.77
CA LYS A 220 15.27 9.89 5.40
C LYS A 220 16.10 9.38 4.23
N TYR A 221 16.36 8.06 4.14
CA TYR A 221 17.09 7.48 3.02
C TYR A 221 16.31 7.62 1.71
N MET A 222 14.98 7.39 1.75
CA MET A 222 14.11 7.61 0.60
C MET A 222 14.21 9.04 0.08
N GLU A 223 14.07 10.05 0.94
CA GLU A 223 14.10 11.46 0.51
C GLU A 223 15.49 11.94 0.02
N ASN A 224 16.55 11.48 0.68
CA ASN A 224 17.86 12.11 0.55
C ASN A 224 18.87 11.27 -0.23
N SER A 225 18.59 9.99 -0.53
CA SER A 225 19.59 9.08 -1.09
C SER A 225 19.07 8.12 -2.14
N PHE A 226 17.82 7.65 -2.02
CA PHE A 226 17.26 6.69 -2.98
C PHE A 226 17.18 7.30 -4.39
N LEU A 227 17.80 6.64 -5.37
CA LEU A 227 17.87 7.08 -6.78
C LEU A 227 18.48 8.48 -7.00
N ARG A 228 19.27 8.99 -6.06
CA ARG A 228 20.05 10.22 -6.27
C ARG A 228 21.24 9.96 -7.20
N PRO A 229 21.66 10.94 -8.03
CA PRO A 229 21.15 12.32 -8.07
C PRO A 229 19.96 12.55 -9.00
N ASP A 230 19.61 11.57 -9.83
CA ASP A 230 18.70 11.73 -10.97
C ASP A 230 17.22 11.86 -10.57
N TRP A 231 16.84 11.38 -9.38
CA TRP A 231 15.48 11.51 -8.85
C TRP A 231 15.47 12.05 -7.41
N THR A 232 14.56 12.98 -7.12
CA THR A 232 14.20 13.40 -5.76
C THR A 232 12.89 12.74 -5.37
N MET A 233 12.96 11.73 -4.52
CA MET A 233 11.76 11.06 -4.00
C MET A 233 11.10 11.89 -2.91
N LYS A 234 9.76 11.96 -2.94
CA LYS A 234 8.92 12.51 -1.88
C LYS A 234 7.75 11.58 -1.61
N SER A 235 7.30 11.50 -0.36
CA SER A 235 6.02 10.84 -0.07
C SER A 235 4.88 11.71 -0.59
N ALA A 236 3.88 11.10 -1.24
CA ALA A 236 2.68 11.78 -1.72
C ALA A 236 1.88 12.41 -0.57
N TYR A 237 2.00 11.83 0.62
CA TYR A 237 1.31 12.23 1.84
C TYR A 237 2.19 13.09 2.77
N ALA A 238 3.40 13.48 2.36
CA ALA A 238 4.35 14.28 3.16
C ALA A 238 3.86 15.68 3.55
N ASP A 239 2.72 16.16 3.02
CA ASP A 239 2.04 17.41 3.37
C ASP A 239 0.53 17.18 3.57
N TYR A 240 0.16 16.00 4.08
CA TYR A 240 -1.22 15.56 4.26
C TYR A 240 -2.00 16.46 5.24
N ARG A 241 -3.24 16.78 4.87
CA ARG A 241 -4.20 17.55 5.67
C ARG A 241 -5.56 16.86 5.59
N ILE A 242 -6.29 16.85 6.71
CA ILE A 242 -7.68 16.35 6.73
C ILE A 242 -8.61 17.35 6.01
N ALA A 243 -9.87 16.98 5.78
CA ALA A 243 -10.81 17.77 4.97
C ALA A 243 -10.95 19.26 5.36
N ASP A 244 -10.79 19.59 6.65
CA ASP A 244 -10.88 20.96 7.14
C ASP A 244 -9.58 21.80 6.97
N GLY A 245 -8.54 21.19 6.38
CA GLY A 245 -7.24 21.79 6.12
C GLY A 245 -6.27 21.73 7.29
N THR A 246 -6.64 21.13 8.42
CA THR A 246 -5.73 20.94 9.56
C THR A 246 -4.78 19.76 9.35
N ALA A 247 -3.62 19.81 10.01
CA ALA A 247 -2.70 18.68 10.02
C ALA A 247 -3.27 17.55 10.87
N ASP A 248 -3.21 16.33 10.34
CA ASP A 248 -3.50 15.12 11.10
C ASP A 248 -2.35 14.91 12.10
N THR A 249 -2.64 15.02 13.40
CA THR A 249 -1.76 15.69 14.35
C THR A 249 -0.32 15.17 14.46
N GLY A 250 0.65 16.11 14.58
CA GLY A 250 2.03 15.85 15.04
C GLY A 250 3.08 15.59 13.96
N SER A 251 2.66 15.34 12.71
CA SER A 251 3.55 15.18 11.56
C SER A 251 2.91 15.78 10.31
N ASN A 252 3.67 15.88 9.21
CA ASN A 252 3.08 16.26 7.92
C ASN A 252 2.54 15.05 7.13
N GLU A 253 2.71 13.83 7.66
CA GLU A 253 2.13 12.58 7.18
C GLU A 253 0.85 12.25 7.99
N PRO A 254 -0.02 11.34 7.50
CA PRO A 254 -1.14 10.80 8.27
C PRO A 254 -0.68 10.25 9.61
N LEU A 255 -1.55 10.31 10.61
CA LEU A 255 -1.26 9.74 11.93
C LEU A 255 -1.09 8.22 11.85
N HIS A 256 -1.88 7.57 11.00
CA HIS A 256 -1.90 6.12 10.83
C HIS A 256 -2.20 5.66 9.42
N THR A 257 -1.63 4.51 9.08
CA THR A 257 -2.01 3.71 7.91
C THR A 257 -2.38 2.27 8.31
N THR A 258 -2.14 1.91 9.57
CA THR A 258 -2.63 0.68 10.21
C THR A 258 -3.12 0.98 11.63
N VAL A 259 -4.25 0.37 12.00
CA VAL A 259 -4.87 0.52 13.33
C VAL A 259 -5.35 -0.83 13.83
N ASN A 260 -4.71 -1.33 14.88
CA ASN A 260 -5.16 -2.48 15.65
C ASN A 260 -5.09 -2.18 17.15
N PHE A 261 -5.46 -3.13 17.99
CA PHE A 261 -5.44 -2.96 19.45
C PHE A 261 -4.04 -2.68 20.04
N ARG A 262 -2.96 -2.94 19.30
CA ARG A 262 -1.58 -2.72 19.75
C ARG A 262 -0.85 -1.58 19.06
N ARG A 263 -1.30 -1.18 17.86
CA ARG A 263 -0.57 -0.30 16.96
C ARG A 263 -1.52 0.70 16.31
N CYS A 264 -1.06 1.94 16.23
CA CYS A 264 -1.67 3.03 15.48
C CYS A 264 -0.50 3.90 15.00
N TRP A 265 -0.13 3.77 13.73
CA TRP A 265 1.03 4.46 13.15
C TRP A 265 1.02 4.44 11.62
N ALA A 266 1.74 5.37 11.00
CA ALA A 266 1.93 5.42 9.55
C ALA A 266 3.19 4.65 9.14
N ILE A 267 3.02 3.62 8.32
CA ILE A 267 4.10 2.74 7.83
C ILE A 267 3.98 2.40 6.34
N ASP A 268 2.88 2.80 5.72
CA ASP A 268 2.61 2.62 4.30
C ASP A 268 2.83 3.93 3.55
N TYR A 269 3.39 3.86 2.34
CA TYR A 269 3.75 5.06 1.59
C TYR A 269 3.54 4.91 0.09
N ILE A 270 3.26 6.04 -0.56
CA ILE A 270 3.36 6.23 -2.00
C ILE A 270 4.46 7.27 -2.25
N TRP A 271 5.66 6.81 -2.58
CA TRP A 271 6.80 7.67 -2.95
C TRP A 271 6.75 8.00 -4.43
N TYR A 272 7.07 9.24 -4.81
CA TYR A 272 7.12 9.66 -6.20
C TYR A 272 8.34 10.53 -6.50
N SER A 273 8.82 10.51 -7.73
CA SER A 273 9.86 11.43 -8.19
C SER A 273 9.29 12.83 -8.50
N SER A 274 9.64 13.79 -7.65
CA SER A 274 8.97 15.11 -7.61
C SER A 274 9.27 16.03 -8.79
N GLU A 275 10.29 15.73 -9.57
CA GLU A 275 10.63 16.42 -10.81
C GLU A 275 9.70 16.05 -11.98
N HIS A 276 9.02 14.89 -11.89
CA HIS A 276 8.33 14.25 -13.01
C HIS A 276 6.82 14.20 -12.85
N VAL A 277 6.35 14.10 -11.62
CA VAL A 277 4.92 14.07 -11.30
C VAL A 277 4.66 14.87 -10.04
N ARG A 278 3.44 15.35 -9.88
CA ARG A 278 2.98 16.02 -8.66
C ARG A 278 1.60 15.51 -8.24
N PRO A 279 1.35 15.30 -6.94
CA PRO A 279 0.02 14.96 -6.46
C PRO A 279 -0.96 16.11 -6.71
N LEU A 280 -2.16 15.76 -7.15
CA LEU A 280 -3.31 16.65 -7.34
C LEU A 280 -4.35 16.46 -6.24
N SER A 281 -4.55 15.21 -5.81
CA SER A 281 -5.47 14.85 -4.75
C SER A 281 -4.99 13.60 -4.02
N LEU A 282 -5.37 13.50 -2.75
CA LEU A 282 -5.09 12.37 -1.87
C LEU A 282 -6.42 11.84 -1.33
N LEU A 283 -6.50 10.53 -1.09
CA LEU A 283 -7.60 9.95 -0.33
C LEU A 283 -7.41 10.29 1.14
N GLU A 284 -8.47 10.82 1.75
CA GLU A 284 -8.53 11.08 3.18
C GLU A 284 -8.51 9.75 3.95
N ILE A 285 -7.66 9.70 4.96
CA ILE A 285 -7.49 8.58 5.86
C ILE A 285 -8.61 8.59 6.90
N PRO A 286 -9.36 7.47 7.08
CA PRO A 286 -10.37 7.37 8.12
C PRO A 286 -9.77 7.64 9.49
N SER A 287 -10.50 8.36 10.33
CA SER A 287 -10.03 8.70 11.68
C SER A 287 -9.82 7.45 12.54
N GLU A 288 -8.94 7.53 13.54
CA GLU A 288 -8.75 6.41 14.49
C GLU A 288 -10.08 6.03 15.15
N ALA A 289 -10.91 7.00 15.50
CA ALA A 289 -12.22 6.76 16.10
C ALA A 289 -13.15 5.95 15.17
N GLU A 290 -13.16 6.22 13.87
CA GLU A 290 -13.92 5.45 12.89
C GLU A 290 -13.39 4.02 12.74
N LEU A 291 -12.06 3.86 12.64
CA LEU A 291 -11.42 2.54 12.49
C LEU A 291 -11.62 1.66 13.72
N ARG A 292 -11.81 2.27 14.90
CA ARG A 292 -12.11 1.57 16.15
C ARG A 292 -13.61 1.52 16.50
N SER A 293 -14.51 1.95 15.61
CA SER A 293 -15.92 2.11 15.95
C SER A 293 -16.69 0.80 16.12
N GLU A 294 -16.25 -0.29 15.49
CA GLU A 294 -16.92 -1.59 15.58
C GLU A 294 -16.64 -2.28 16.92
N ASP A 295 -17.68 -2.77 17.59
CA ASP A 295 -17.56 -3.53 18.83
C ASP A 295 -16.94 -4.90 18.62
N GLY A 296 -16.30 -5.43 19.66
CA GLY A 296 -15.62 -6.72 19.61
C GLY A 296 -16.53 -7.88 20.04
N PRO A 297 -16.03 -9.12 19.96
CA PRO A 297 -16.75 -10.29 20.48
C PRO A 297 -17.14 -10.14 21.95
N ALA A 298 -18.26 -10.74 22.35
CA ALA A 298 -18.69 -10.75 23.74
C ALA A 298 -17.59 -11.31 24.66
N GLY A 299 -17.23 -10.54 25.70
CA GLY A 299 -16.17 -10.90 26.65
C GLY A 299 -14.75 -10.55 26.21
N TRP A 300 -14.56 -9.98 25.01
CA TRP A 300 -13.29 -9.37 24.63
C TRP A 300 -13.03 -8.10 25.48
N GLN A 301 -11.84 -8.04 26.07
CA GLN A 301 -11.28 -6.88 26.74
C GLN A 301 -9.75 -6.92 26.56
N ASP A 302 -9.12 -5.78 26.30
CA ASP A 302 -7.66 -5.72 26.31
C ASP A 302 -7.13 -5.81 27.75
N LYS A 303 -6.57 -6.96 28.10
CA LYS A 303 -6.01 -7.24 29.43
C LYS A 303 -4.76 -6.42 29.74
N SER A 304 -4.13 -5.77 28.75
CA SER A 304 -2.93 -4.96 28.97
C SER A 304 -3.18 -3.67 29.78
N LEU A 305 -4.44 -3.24 29.91
CA LEU A 305 -4.83 -1.97 30.52
C LEU A 305 -5.29 -2.04 31.98
N GLY A 306 -5.30 -3.22 32.57
CA GLY A 306 -5.85 -3.42 33.91
C GLY A 306 -7.35 -3.14 33.99
N ASN A 307 -7.96 -3.42 35.15
CA ASN A 307 -9.39 -3.18 35.38
C ASN A 307 -9.67 -1.68 35.49
N LEU A 308 -9.88 -0.99 34.36
CA LEU A 308 -10.42 0.36 34.38
C LEU A 308 -11.87 0.34 34.90
N PRO A 309 -12.27 1.29 35.77
CA PRO A 309 -13.63 1.39 36.28
C PRO A 309 -14.61 1.64 35.12
N ALA A 310 -15.79 1.05 35.22
CA ALA A 310 -16.81 0.97 34.17
C ALA A 310 -17.47 2.33 33.74
N ASP A 311 -16.88 3.47 34.09
CA ASP A 311 -17.49 4.80 33.95
C ASP A 311 -16.59 5.84 33.25
N THR A 312 -15.73 5.42 32.32
CA THR A 312 -15.06 6.35 31.40
C THR A 312 -15.61 6.19 30.00
N THR A 313 -16.27 7.22 29.49
CA THR A 313 -16.98 7.33 28.20
C THR A 313 -16.09 7.30 26.95
N THR A 314 -14.90 6.73 27.02
CA THR A 314 -14.03 6.46 25.86
C THR A 314 -13.27 5.17 26.11
N THR A 315 -13.08 4.33 25.07
CA THR A 315 -11.99 3.34 24.86
C THR A 315 -12.45 2.07 24.10
N ASN A 316 -13.17 2.18 22.98
CA ASN A 316 -13.17 1.06 22.04
C ASN A 316 -11.73 0.96 21.47
N GLN A 317 -10.97 -0.04 21.91
CA GLN A 317 -9.58 -0.28 21.49
C GLN A 317 -9.48 -1.40 20.44
N ASN A 318 -10.59 -1.66 19.75
CA ASN A 318 -10.60 -2.54 18.60
C ASN A 318 -9.85 -1.86 17.45
N GLY A 319 -10.09 -2.29 16.22
CA GLY A 319 -9.46 -1.69 15.06
C GLY A 319 -9.88 -2.46 13.83
N ILE A 320 -8.97 -2.50 12.87
CA ILE A 320 -9.16 -3.23 11.62
C ILE A 320 -8.26 -4.48 11.61
N PRO A 321 -8.63 -5.57 10.90
CA PRO A 321 -9.81 -5.72 10.06
C PRO A 321 -11.12 -5.74 10.85
N ASN A 322 -12.22 -5.36 10.20
CA ASN A 322 -13.57 -5.33 10.74
C ASN A 322 -14.59 -5.53 9.59
N SER A 323 -15.88 -5.27 9.82
CA SER A 323 -16.93 -5.50 8.81
C SER A 323 -16.83 -4.58 7.59
N VAL A 324 -16.07 -3.49 7.73
CA VAL A 324 -15.83 -2.46 6.71
C VAL A 324 -14.46 -2.61 6.04
N HIS A 325 -13.44 -2.95 6.83
CA HIS A 325 -12.05 -3.05 6.38
C HIS A 325 -11.56 -4.49 6.43
N GLY A 326 -11.19 -5.06 5.27
CA GLY A 326 -10.75 -6.45 5.18
C GLY A 326 -9.29 -6.70 5.56
N SER A 327 -8.52 -5.62 5.80
CA SER A 327 -7.11 -5.62 6.21
C SER A 327 -6.95 -4.86 7.53
N ASP A 328 -5.84 -5.06 8.23
CA ASP A 328 -5.39 -4.19 9.33
C ASP A 328 -4.69 -2.91 8.86
N HIS A 329 -4.60 -2.69 7.54
CA HIS A 329 -4.17 -1.45 6.91
C HIS A 329 -5.34 -0.75 6.20
N VAL A 330 -5.22 0.57 6.03
CA VAL A 330 -6.12 1.38 5.20
C VAL A 330 -5.47 1.68 3.85
N PRO A 331 -6.26 1.79 2.76
CA PRO A 331 -5.68 2.11 1.46
C PRO A 331 -5.17 3.55 1.43
N LEU A 332 -4.01 3.74 0.80
CA LEU A 332 -3.58 5.06 0.33
C LEU A 332 -4.00 5.21 -1.14
N LEU A 333 -4.35 6.41 -1.56
CA LEU A 333 -4.63 6.72 -2.97
C LEU A 333 -4.22 8.15 -3.28
N ALA A 334 -3.38 8.30 -4.30
CA ALA A 334 -2.96 9.60 -4.81
C ALA A 334 -3.24 9.70 -6.30
N THR A 335 -3.78 10.84 -6.74
CA THR A 335 -3.89 11.19 -8.17
C THR A 335 -2.75 12.14 -8.52
N PHE A 336 -1.98 11.80 -9.55
CA PHE A 336 -0.84 12.57 -10.01
C PHE A 336 -1.11 13.22 -11.36
N ALA A 337 -0.48 14.36 -11.61
CA ALA A 337 -0.27 14.90 -12.94
C ALA A 337 1.20 14.77 -13.33
N PHE A 338 1.47 14.47 -14.60
CA PHE A 338 2.82 14.63 -15.15
C PHE A 338 3.21 16.11 -15.13
N THR A 339 4.45 16.40 -14.72
CA THR A 339 5.00 17.75 -14.81
C THR A 339 5.41 18.02 -16.25
N SER A 340 5.09 19.22 -16.74
CA SER A 340 5.50 19.70 -18.07
C SER A 340 7.00 19.87 -18.20
#